data_AF-A0A6D2KZQ1-F1
#
_entry.id   AF-A0A6D2KZQ1-F1
#
_cell.length_a   1.000
_cell.length_b   1.000
_cell.length_c   1.000
_cell.angle_alpha   90.00
_cell.angle_beta   90.00
_cell.angle_gamma   90.00
#
_symmetry.space_group_name_H-M   'P 1'
#
loop_
_entity.id
_entity.type
_entity.pdbx_description
1 polymer ?
#
loop_
_entity_poly.entity_id
_entity_poly.type
_entity_poly.pdbx_seq_one_letter_code
_entity_poly.pdbx_strand_id
1 'polypeptide(L)'
;MVATSATSSFFPAPSPSLDTNGKGNKIGSANFAGLNPTPNSGRMKVKPNAQAPPKINGKKVGLPGAVEILKSENETSHPAPRTFINQLPDWSMLLAAITTIFLAAEKQWMMLDWKPRRSDVLMDPFGLGRIVQDGTVFRQNFSIRSYEIGADRSASIETVMNHLQETALNHVKSAGLLGDGFGSTPEMFKKNLIWVVTRMQVVVDKYPTWGDVVEVDTWVSQSGKNGMRRDWLVRDCNTGETLTRASSVWVMMNKLTRRLSKIPEEVRAEIEPYFVNSDPVIAEDSRKLTKLDDKTADYVRSGLTPRWSDLDVNQHVNNVKYIGWILESAPVGMMERQKLKSMTLEYRRECGRDSVLQSLTAVSGCDVGSLATAGEVECQHLLRLEDGAEVVRGRTEWSSKPSVTSWGTTTTTP
;
A
#
# COMPACT_ATOMS: atom_id res chain seq x y z
N MET A 1 -24.97 19.13 -1.23
CA MET A 1 -24.29 18.68 -0.01
C MET A 1 -25.25 17.81 0.79
N VAL A 2 -25.02 16.50 0.81
CA VAL A 2 -25.68 15.58 1.74
C VAL A 2 -24.56 14.75 2.34
N ALA A 3 -24.28 15.01 3.62
CA ALA A 3 -23.34 14.26 4.42
C ALA A 3 -24.09 13.06 5.01
N THR A 4 -23.57 11.86 4.82
CA THR A 4 -24.06 10.67 5.51
C THR A 4 -22.94 10.16 6.40
N SER A 5 -23.07 10.46 7.69
CA SER A 5 -22.28 9.93 8.79
C SER A 5 -22.63 8.46 9.02
N ALA A 6 -21.65 7.56 8.92
CA ALA A 6 -21.79 6.19 9.40
C ALA A 6 -21.11 6.08 10.78
N THR A 7 -21.93 5.95 11.81
CA THR A 7 -21.53 5.62 13.18
C THR A 7 -21.15 4.14 13.25
N SER A 8 -19.95 3.83 13.75
CA SER A 8 -19.50 2.47 14.04
C SER A 8 -20.08 1.98 15.37
N SER A 9 -20.92 0.94 15.31
CA SER A 9 -21.40 0.22 16.48
C SER A 9 -20.36 -0.82 16.90
N PHE A 10 -19.76 -0.63 18.07
CA PHE A 10 -18.93 -1.66 18.70
C PHE A 10 -19.84 -2.77 19.24
N PHE A 11 -19.63 -4.01 18.79
CA PHE A 11 -20.19 -5.20 19.43
C PHE A 11 -19.11 -5.91 20.24
N PRO A 12 -19.33 -6.21 21.53
CA PRO A 12 -18.38 -7.00 22.31
C PRO A 12 -18.48 -8.48 21.95
N ALA A 13 -17.33 -9.12 21.80
CA ALA A 13 -17.21 -10.57 21.66
C ALA A 13 -17.56 -11.28 22.98
N PRO A 14 -18.18 -12.46 22.96
CA PRO A 14 -18.46 -13.22 24.17
C PRO A 14 -17.22 -13.95 24.68
N SER A 15 -16.97 -13.85 25.99
CA SER A 15 -15.99 -14.65 26.74
C SER A 15 -16.44 -16.11 26.91
N PRO A 16 -15.53 -17.09 27.00
CA PRO A 16 -15.88 -18.50 27.16
C PRO A 16 -16.28 -18.81 28.61
N SER A 17 -17.40 -19.50 28.81
CA SER A 17 -17.82 -20.06 30.10
C SER A 17 -17.43 -21.54 30.19
N LEU A 18 -16.83 -21.92 31.33
CA LEU A 18 -16.51 -23.29 31.72
C LEU A 18 -17.76 -24.18 31.90
N ASP A 19 -17.56 -25.47 31.63
CA ASP A 19 -18.49 -26.58 31.79
C ASP A 19 -19.08 -26.74 33.21
N THR A 20 -20.31 -27.28 33.27
CA THR A 20 -20.67 -28.32 34.26
C THR A 20 -21.90 -29.13 33.84
N ASN A 21 -21.79 -30.44 34.05
CA ASN A 21 -22.76 -31.52 33.81
C ASN A 21 -24.19 -31.28 34.31
N GLY A 22 -25.19 -31.80 33.57
CA GLY A 22 -26.54 -32.04 34.10
C GLY A 22 -27.52 -32.64 33.08
N LYS A 23 -27.87 -33.93 33.24
CA LYS A 23 -28.92 -34.67 32.50
C LYS A 23 -30.32 -34.08 32.75
N GLY A 24 -31.22 -34.14 31.76
CA GLY A 24 -32.67 -34.14 32.02
C GLY A 24 -33.61 -33.69 30.89
N ASN A 25 -34.22 -34.67 30.22
CA ASN A 25 -35.58 -34.77 29.65
C ASN A 25 -36.31 -33.66 28.85
N LYS A 26 -37.07 -34.19 27.88
CA LYS A 26 -38.03 -33.59 26.93
C LYS A 26 -39.29 -32.94 27.57
N ILE A 27 -40.03 -32.26 26.68
CA ILE A 27 -41.44 -31.79 26.68
C ILE A 27 -41.50 -30.27 26.94
N GLY A 28 -42.21 -29.40 26.21
CA GLY A 28 -43.20 -29.51 25.15
C GLY A 28 -43.79 -28.11 24.88
N SER A 29 -44.43 -27.98 23.71
CA SER A 29 -45.23 -26.88 23.14
C SER A 29 -45.98 -25.93 24.11
N ALA A 30 -46.04 -24.62 23.80
CA ALA A 30 -47.27 -23.94 23.31
C ALA A 30 -47.21 -22.40 23.38
N ASN A 31 -47.81 -21.78 22.36
CA ASN A 31 -48.02 -20.35 22.11
C ASN A 31 -48.97 -19.65 23.10
N PHE A 32 -48.82 -18.32 23.27
CA PHE A 32 -49.88 -17.30 23.38
C PHE A 32 -49.23 -15.93 23.01
N ALA A 33 -49.46 -15.36 21.84
CA ALA A 33 -50.58 -14.50 21.42
C ALA A 33 -50.58 -13.07 22.02
N GLY A 34 -50.29 -12.09 21.15
CA GLY A 34 -51.02 -10.83 21.03
C GLY A 34 -50.70 -9.67 21.97
N LEU A 35 -50.18 -8.56 21.41
CA LEU A 35 -50.89 -7.27 21.29
C LEU A 35 -49.89 -6.09 21.08
N ASN A 36 -50.07 -5.41 19.96
CA ASN A 36 -49.75 -4.00 19.66
C ASN A 36 -51.01 -3.50 18.89
N PRO A 37 -51.36 -2.19 18.78
CA PRO A 37 -50.42 -1.10 18.48
C PRO A 37 -50.80 0.36 18.88
N THR A 38 -49.87 1.29 18.56
CA THR A 38 -50.05 2.73 18.19
C THR A 38 -50.00 3.84 19.28
N PRO A 39 -49.72 5.12 18.93
CA PRO A 39 -48.44 5.75 19.24
C PRO A 39 -48.61 7.07 20.02
N ASN A 40 -47.54 7.62 20.60
CA ASN A 40 -47.61 8.97 21.18
C ASN A 40 -46.50 9.86 20.62
N SER A 41 -46.93 10.96 19.99
CA SER A 41 -46.09 11.98 19.34
C SER A 41 -45.57 12.98 20.37
N GLY A 42 -44.27 12.93 20.67
CA GLY A 42 -43.56 13.91 21.49
C GLY A 42 -42.51 14.68 20.66
N ARG A 43 -42.82 15.92 20.32
CA ARG A 43 -42.03 16.87 19.51
C ARG A 43 -40.85 17.42 20.34
N MET A 44 -39.61 17.01 20.06
CA MET A 44 -38.40 17.64 20.62
C MET A 44 -37.74 18.58 19.59
N LYS A 45 -37.67 19.86 19.95
CA LYS A 45 -36.91 20.91 19.23
C LYS A 45 -35.48 20.95 19.80
N VAL A 46 -34.47 20.83 18.94
CA VAL A 46 -33.06 21.04 19.29
C VAL A 46 -32.67 22.48 18.92
N LYS A 47 -32.19 23.24 19.90
CA LYS A 47 -31.62 24.60 19.74
C LYS A 47 -30.11 24.50 20.05
N PRO A 48 -29.21 25.10 19.25
CA PRO A 48 -27.78 25.08 19.52
C PRO A 48 -27.45 26.09 20.62
N ASN A 49 -26.68 25.68 21.63
CA ASN A 49 -26.23 26.56 22.72
C ASN A 49 -24.71 26.55 22.76
N ALA A 50 -24.10 27.64 22.29
CA ALA A 50 -22.70 27.97 22.53
C ALA A 50 -22.67 28.97 23.69
N GLN A 51 -21.96 28.65 24.76
CA GLN A 51 -21.76 29.56 25.90
C GLN A 51 -20.27 29.91 26.05
N ALA A 52 -20.01 31.21 26.07
CA ALA A 52 -18.76 31.83 26.51
C ALA A 52 -18.78 32.02 28.05
N PRO A 53 -17.61 32.05 28.73
CA PRO A 53 -17.56 32.29 30.17
C PRO A 53 -17.70 33.79 30.54
N PRO A 54 -18.27 34.13 31.70
CA PRO A 54 -18.62 35.50 32.07
C PRO A 54 -17.50 36.27 32.78
N LYS A 55 -17.54 37.60 32.62
CA LYS A 55 -16.75 38.61 33.36
C LYS A 55 -17.26 38.76 34.80
N ILE A 56 -16.36 38.82 35.77
CA ILE A 56 -16.63 39.28 37.14
C ILE A 56 -16.14 40.73 37.28
N ASN A 57 -17.00 41.57 37.85
CA ASN A 57 -16.82 42.98 38.14
C ASN A 57 -16.39 43.15 39.61
N GLY A 58 -15.51 44.10 39.93
CA GLY A 58 -15.02 44.29 41.31
C GLY A 58 -14.29 45.61 41.58
N LYS A 59 -15.08 46.67 41.78
CA LYS A 59 -14.90 47.85 42.65
C LYS A 59 -13.64 48.75 42.57
N LYS A 60 -13.95 50.05 42.61
CA LYS A 60 -13.09 51.24 42.53
C LYS A 60 -13.16 51.99 43.88
N VAL A 61 -12.03 52.23 44.56
CA VAL A 61 -11.75 53.29 45.59
C VAL A 61 -10.22 53.30 45.77
N GLY A 62 -9.42 54.38 45.81
CA GLY A 62 -9.57 55.83 45.71
C GLY A 62 -8.15 56.45 45.59
N LEU A 63 -8.03 57.67 45.07
CA LEU A 63 -6.83 58.53 45.12
C LEU A 63 -6.82 59.28 46.48
N PRO A 64 -5.72 59.85 47.01
CA PRO A 64 -4.95 60.90 46.32
C PRO A 64 -3.43 60.98 46.62
N GLY A 65 -2.69 61.79 45.85
CA GLY A 65 -1.38 62.30 46.26
C GLY A 65 -0.44 62.61 45.09
N ALA A 66 -0.40 63.88 44.68
CA ALA A 66 0.54 64.42 43.71
C ALA A 66 1.87 64.78 44.39
N VAL A 67 3.02 64.43 43.78
CA VAL A 67 4.28 65.21 43.79
C VAL A 67 5.12 64.79 42.58
N GLU A 68 5.35 65.71 41.63
CA GLU A 68 6.51 65.66 40.73
C GLU A 68 7.75 66.06 41.52
N ILE A 69 8.87 65.31 41.40
CA ILE A 69 10.25 65.80 41.60
C ILE A 69 11.26 64.79 41.01
N LEU A 70 12.02 65.31 40.04
CA LEU A 70 13.44 65.10 39.66
C LEU A 70 14.10 63.71 39.56
N LYS A 71 14.86 63.58 38.46
CA LYS A 71 15.82 62.54 38.08
C LYS A 71 16.88 62.22 39.15
N SER A 72 17.19 60.93 39.31
CA SER A 72 18.57 60.43 39.47
C SER A 72 18.66 58.93 39.12
N GLU A 73 19.85 58.54 38.66
CA GLU A 73 20.20 57.28 38.00
C GLU A 73 20.30 56.05 38.93
N ASN A 74 20.36 54.87 38.27
CA ASN A 74 20.75 53.54 38.78
C ASN A 74 19.77 52.79 39.71
N GLU A 75 19.00 51.84 39.15
CA GLU A 75 19.21 50.39 39.34
C GLU A 75 18.18 49.53 38.57
N THR A 76 18.73 48.59 37.79
CA THR A 76 18.18 47.30 37.31
C THR A 76 16.65 47.06 37.24
N SER A 77 16.12 47.02 36.01
CA SER A 77 14.88 46.29 35.68
C SER A 77 15.09 45.37 34.46
N HIS A 78 15.00 44.06 34.67
CA HIS A 78 14.97 43.03 33.62
C HIS A 78 13.79 43.25 32.65
N PRO A 79 13.96 43.15 31.32
CA PRO A 79 12.82 43.00 30.44
C PRO A 79 12.28 41.56 30.51
N ALA A 80 10.95 41.44 30.55
CA ALA A 80 10.20 40.19 30.59
C ALA A 80 10.68 39.14 29.55
N PRO A 81 10.55 37.83 29.84
CA PRO A 81 11.02 36.79 28.93
C PRO A 81 10.27 36.88 27.60
N ARG A 82 11.04 37.07 26.52
CA ARG A 82 10.53 37.07 25.15
C ARG A 82 9.90 35.71 24.85
N THR A 83 8.59 35.69 24.62
CA THR A 83 7.90 34.50 24.13
C THR A 83 8.40 34.16 22.72
N PHE A 84 8.74 32.89 22.50
CA PHE A 84 9.27 32.25 21.29
C PHE A 84 8.59 32.66 19.96
N ILE A 85 7.37 33.21 20.02
CA ILE A 85 6.53 33.60 18.89
C ILE A 85 7.11 34.79 18.10
N ASN A 86 7.89 35.67 18.71
CA ASN A 86 8.44 36.86 18.03
C ASN A 86 9.81 36.63 17.35
N GLN A 87 10.27 35.36 17.25
CA GLN A 87 11.51 34.99 16.56
C GLN A 87 11.30 34.15 15.30
N LEU A 88 10.05 33.92 14.89
CA LEU A 88 9.77 33.21 13.65
C LEU A 88 10.07 34.13 12.45
N PRO A 89 10.85 33.67 11.45
CA PRO A 89 11.07 34.44 10.23
C PRO A 89 9.73 34.72 9.53
N ASP A 90 9.60 35.89 8.92
CA ASP A 90 8.37 36.29 8.23
C ASP A 90 8.13 35.42 6.99
N TRP A 91 7.22 34.44 7.14
CA TRP A 91 6.84 33.50 6.08
C TRP A 91 5.95 34.12 5.00
N SER A 92 5.57 35.40 5.14
CA SER A 92 4.70 36.09 4.18
C SER A 92 5.32 36.16 2.77
N MET A 93 6.65 36.33 2.67
CA MET A 93 7.40 36.29 1.40
C MET A 93 7.33 34.92 0.72
N LEU A 94 7.37 33.83 1.50
CA LEU A 94 7.28 32.47 0.96
C LEU A 94 5.87 32.16 0.48
N LEU A 95 4.85 32.54 1.25
CA LEU A 95 3.44 32.41 0.83
C LEU A 95 3.16 33.23 -0.43
N ALA A 96 3.66 34.47 -0.51
CA ALA A 96 3.49 35.33 -1.68
C ALA A 96 4.15 34.74 -2.94
N ALA A 97 5.35 34.16 -2.80
CA ALA A 97 6.05 33.49 -3.89
C ALA A 97 5.27 32.26 -4.38
N ILE A 98 4.77 31.42 -3.47
CA ILE A 98 3.95 30.25 -3.81
C ILE A 98 2.68 30.67 -4.52
N THR A 99 1.95 31.67 -4.02
CA THR A 99 0.72 32.16 -4.67
C THR A 99 1.00 32.72 -6.06
N THR A 100 2.14 33.39 -6.25
CA THR A 100 2.52 33.95 -7.56
C THR A 100 2.84 32.86 -8.57
N ILE A 101 3.46 31.76 -8.15
CA ILE A 101 3.72 30.59 -8.99
C ILE A 101 2.39 29.91 -9.41
N PHE A 102 1.44 29.76 -8.48
CA PHE A 102 0.12 29.19 -8.79
C PHE A 102 -0.69 30.07 -9.76
N LEU A 103 -0.68 31.39 -9.56
CA LEU A 103 -1.34 32.35 -10.47
C LEU A 103 -0.67 32.40 -11.85
N ALA A 104 0.66 32.28 -11.93
CA ALA A 104 1.38 32.20 -13.20
C ALA A 104 1.08 30.89 -13.93
N ALA A 105 0.97 29.77 -13.19
CA ALA A 105 0.54 28.49 -13.74
C ALA A 105 -0.89 28.60 -14.29
N GLU A 106 -1.88 29.04 -13.52
CA GLU A 106 -3.27 29.21 -14.00
C GLU A 106 -3.36 30.05 -15.27
N LYS A 107 -2.58 31.15 -15.35
CA LYS A 107 -2.57 32.03 -16.53
C LYS A 107 -1.93 31.38 -17.77
N GLN A 108 -0.99 30.46 -17.57
CA GLN A 108 -0.36 29.68 -18.64
C GLN A 108 -1.27 28.54 -19.13
N TRP A 109 -2.12 27.97 -18.26
CA TRP A 109 -3.12 26.97 -18.60
C TRP A 109 -4.30 27.53 -19.40
N MET A 110 -4.69 28.79 -19.17
CA MET A 110 -5.77 29.44 -19.92
C MET A 110 -5.39 29.89 -21.34
N MET A 111 -4.12 29.79 -21.73
CA MET A 111 -3.60 30.25 -23.03
C MET A 111 -3.31 29.11 -24.02
N LEU A 112 -3.59 27.85 -23.67
CA LEU A 112 -3.37 26.70 -24.55
C LEU A 112 -4.64 26.38 -25.37
N ASP A 113 -4.82 27.07 -26.50
CA ASP A 113 -5.72 26.62 -27.57
C ASP A 113 -5.06 25.43 -28.30
N TRP A 114 -5.48 24.21 -27.98
CA TRP A 114 -4.95 22.98 -28.58
C TRP A 114 -5.70 22.60 -29.86
N LYS A 115 -5.05 22.70 -31.02
CA LYS A 115 -5.50 22.06 -32.28
C LYS A 115 -4.88 20.66 -32.43
N PRO A 116 -5.66 19.62 -32.79
CA PRO A 116 -5.13 18.26 -32.89
C PRO A 116 -4.44 18.05 -34.24
N ARG A 117 -3.14 17.72 -34.22
CA ARG A 117 -2.45 17.04 -35.32
C ARG A 117 -2.27 15.57 -34.95
N ARG A 118 -2.53 14.70 -35.93
CA ARG A 118 -2.64 13.23 -35.82
C ARG A 118 -1.34 12.50 -35.45
N SER A 119 -1.52 11.40 -34.69
CA SER A 119 -0.81 10.09 -34.57
C SER A 119 0.59 9.96 -35.20
N ASP A 120 1.64 9.42 -34.59
CA ASP A 120 1.85 8.46 -33.50
C ASP A 120 2.95 8.98 -32.56
N VAL A 121 3.13 8.39 -31.38
CA VAL A 121 4.12 8.79 -30.34
C VAL A 121 3.67 9.97 -29.45
N LEU A 122 2.44 9.89 -28.92
CA LEU A 122 2.11 10.64 -27.71
C LEU A 122 2.44 9.76 -26.50
N MET A 123 3.62 10.00 -25.91
CA MET A 123 3.88 9.64 -24.52
C MET A 123 2.68 10.07 -23.69
N ASP A 124 2.18 9.21 -22.80
CA ASP A 124 1.09 9.51 -21.88
C ASP A 124 1.52 10.68 -20.97
N PRO A 125 1.16 11.94 -21.28
CA PRO A 125 1.79 13.10 -20.66
C PRO A 125 1.39 13.24 -19.19
N PHE A 126 0.30 12.56 -18.80
CA PHE A 126 -0.32 12.65 -17.49
C PHE A 126 -0.20 11.34 -16.70
N GLY A 127 0.40 10.29 -17.28
CA GLY A 127 0.52 8.99 -16.63
C GLY A 127 -0.85 8.34 -16.31
N LEU A 128 -1.90 8.68 -17.07
CA LEU A 128 -3.27 8.20 -16.82
C LEU A 128 -3.48 6.75 -17.28
N GLY A 129 -2.57 6.25 -18.12
CA GLY A 129 -2.65 4.96 -18.77
C GLY A 129 -3.74 4.90 -19.86
N ARG A 130 -3.69 3.85 -20.66
CA ARG A 130 -4.64 3.59 -21.75
C ARG A 130 -4.78 2.10 -21.99
N ILE A 131 -5.94 1.71 -22.51
CA ILE A 131 -6.14 0.37 -23.03
C ILE A 131 -5.63 0.34 -24.49
N VAL A 132 -4.89 -0.71 -24.83
CA VAL A 132 -4.29 -1.00 -26.13
C VAL A 132 -4.63 -2.44 -26.55
N GLN A 133 -4.22 -2.86 -27.75
CA GLN A 133 -4.46 -4.20 -28.30
C GLN A 133 -5.93 -4.63 -28.17
N ASP A 134 -6.79 -3.95 -28.93
CA ASP A 134 -8.23 -4.26 -29.06
C ASP A 134 -9.02 -4.32 -27.74
N GLY A 135 -8.57 -3.60 -26.71
CA GLY A 135 -9.32 -3.51 -25.46
C GLY A 135 -8.80 -4.37 -24.31
N THR A 136 -7.73 -5.16 -24.53
CA THR A 136 -7.37 -6.28 -23.63
C THR A 136 -6.10 -6.05 -22.81
N VAL A 137 -5.22 -5.15 -23.27
CA VAL A 137 -3.97 -4.82 -22.57
C VAL A 137 -4.05 -3.40 -22.05
N PHE A 138 -3.71 -3.18 -20.78
CA PHE A 138 -3.58 -1.85 -20.22
C PHE A 138 -2.11 -1.44 -20.14
N ARG A 139 -1.83 -0.19 -20.51
CA ARG A 139 -0.50 0.39 -20.58
C ARG A 139 -0.44 1.70 -19.81
N GLN A 140 0.54 1.85 -18.94
CA GLN A 140 0.74 3.09 -18.17
C GLN A 140 2.23 3.39 -17.98
N ASN A 141 2.58 4.67 -18.02
CA ASN A 141 3.94 5.12 -17.81
C ASN A 141 4.15 5.60 -16.37
N PHE A 142 5.30 5.27 -15.79
CA PHE A 142 5.72 5.76 -14.48
C PHE A 142 7.10 6.38 -14.58
N SER A 143 7.24 7.61 -14.08
CA SER A 143 8.56 8.20 -13.83
C SER A 143 9.03 7.75 -12.45
N ILE A 144 10.22 7.17 -12.37
CA ILE A 144 10.80 6.72 -11.10
C ILE A 144 11.15 7.93 -10.24
N ARG A 145 10.52 7.99 -9.07
CA ARG A 145 10.61 9.12 -8.14
C ARG A 145 11.78 8.95 -7.18
N SER A 146 12.19 10.06 -6.57
CA SER A 146 13.38 10.08 -5.71
C SER A 146 13.26 9.19 -4.46
N TYR A 147 12.05 9.01 -3.92
CA TYR A 147 11.79 8.17 -2.75
C TYR A 147 11.55 6.69 -3.09
N GLU A 148 11.53 6.35 -4.38
CA GLU A 148 11.26 5.00 -4.88
C GLU A 148 12.56 4.20 -5.14
N ILE A 149 13.71 4.85 -4.99
CA ILE A 149 15.03 4.25 -5.15
C ILE A 149 15.70 3.99 -3.81
N GLY A 150 16.51 2.92 -3.76
CA GLY A 150 17.35 2.59 -2.62
C GLY A 150 18.65 3.40 -2.57
N ALA A 151 19.48 3.11 -1.55
CA ALA A 151 20.80 3.72 -1.38
C ALA A 151 21.74 3.45 -2.58
N ASP A 152 21.48 2.40 -3.35
CA ASP A 152 22.21 2.05 -4.58
C ASP A 152 21.64 2.71 -5.85
N ARG A 153 20.75 3.71 -5.69
CA ARG A 153 20.10 4.49 -6.76
C ARG A 153 19.22 3.69 -7.71
N SER A 154 18.97 2.42 -7.40
CA SER A 154 18.07 1.55 -8.16
C SER A 154 16.69 1.54 -7.51
N ALA A 155 15.62 1.43 -8.30
CA ALA A 155 14.28 1.24 -7.78
C ALA A 155 14.22 -0.01 -6.90
N SER A 156 13.47 0.05 -5.80
CA SER A 156 13.27 -1.12 -4.95
C SER A 156 12.32 -2.14 -5.61
N ILE A 157 12.39 -3.40 -5.20
CA ILE A 157 11.39 -4.40 -5.62
C ILE A 157 9.98 -4.01 -5.15
N GLU A 158 9.84 -3.36 -3.98
CA GLU A 158 8.56 -2.81 -3.52
C GLU A 158 8.01 -1.77 -4.51
N THR A 159 8.86 -0.89 -5.04
CA THR A 159 8.48 0.10 -6.06
C THR A 159 7.93 -0.58 -7.30
N VAL A 160 8.67 -1.56 -7.84
CA VAL A 160 8.24 -2.33 -9.02
C VAL A 160 6.87 -2.94 -8.76
N MET A 161 6.70 -3.62 -7.62
CA MET A 161 5.46 -4.28 -7.23
C MET A 161 4.29 -3.29 -7.02
N ASN A 162 4.56 -2.09 -6.50
CA ASN A 162 3.56 -1.03 -6.42
C ASN A 162 3.07 -0.61 -7.80
N HIS A 163 3.97 -0.45 -8.78
CA HIS A 163 3.55 -0.15 -10.17
C HIS A 163 2.73 -1.30 -10.78
N LEU A 164 3.09 -2.56 -10.51
CA LEU A 164 2.30 -3.71 -10.98
C LEU A 164 0.89 -3.73 -10.38
N GLN A 165 0.77 -3.43 -9.08
CA GLN A 165 -0.51 -3.35 -8.39
C GLN A 165 -1.37 -2.19 -8.90
N GLU A 166 -0.79 -1.01 -9.05
CA GLU A 166 -1.47 0.19 -9.55
C GLU A 166 -2.02 -0.03 -10.97
N THR A 167 -1.19 -0.57 -11.87
CA THR A 167 -1.62 -0.88 -13.25
C THR A 167 -2.70 -1.94 -13.31
N ALA A 168 -2.67 -2.94 -12.42
CA ALA A 168 -3.73 -3.95 -12.36
C ALA A 168 -5.09 -3.34 -12.03
N LEU A 169 -5.12 -2.37 -11.10
CA LEU A 169 -6.34 -1.68 -10.69
C LEU A 169 -6.82 -0.70 -11.75
N ASN A 170 -5.90 0.06 -12.33
CA ASN A 170 -6.21 0.99 -13.42
C ASN A 170 -6.69 0.26 -14.67
N HIS A 171 -6.21 -0.95 -14.94
CA HIS A 171 -6.77 -1.81 -15.97
C HIS A 171 -8.24 -2.12 -15.69
N VAL A 172 -8.58 -2.66 -14.50
CA VAL A 172 -9.96 -3.00 -14.14
C VAL A 172 -10.88 -1.78 -14.20
N LYS A 173 -10.39 -0.63 -13.72
CA LYS A 173 -11.10 0.65 -13.79
C LYS A 173 -11.37 1.09 -15.24
N SER A 174 -10.34 1.08 -16.07
CA SER A 174 -10.44 1.50 -17.48
C SER A 174 -11.29 0.56 -18.30
N ALA A 175 -11.33 -0.73 -17.95
CA ALA A 175 -12.20 -1.72 -18.54
C ALA A 175 -13.68 -1.53 -18.18
N GLY A 176 -14.01 -0.65 -17.22
CA GLY A 176 -15.39 -0.48 -16.73
C GLY A 176 -15.85 -1.61 -15.81
N LEU A 177 -14.90 -2.42 -15.31
CA LEU A 177 -15.16 -3.56 -14.44
C LEU A 177 -15.00 -3.21 -12.96
N LEU A 178 -14.73 -1.95 -12.62
CA LEU A 178 -14.65 -1.52 -11.23
C LEU A 178 -16.07 -1.24 -10.71
N GLY A 179 -16.61 -2.14 -9.89
CA GLY A 179 -17.81 -1.88 -9.10
C GLY A 179 -17.53 -0.94 -7.93
N ASP A 180 -18.40 -0.94 -6.91
CA ASP A 180 -18.26 -0.10 -5.70
C ASP A 180 -17.08 -0.52 -4.79
N GLY A 181 -16.20 -1.42 -5.24
CA GLY A 181 -15.11 -1.99 -4.47
C GLY A 181 -13.78 -2.03 -5.22
N PHE A 182 -12.70 -2.20 -4.47
CA PHE A 182 -11.34 -2.29 -5.01
C PHE A 182 -11.15 -3.59 -5.81
N GLY A 183 -10.97 -3.48 -7.13
CA GLY A 183 -10.71 -4.63 -8.01
C GLY A 183 -11.84 -5.68 -8.06
N SER A 184 -13.08 -5.31 -7.68
CA SER A 184 -14.23 -6.22 -7.68
C SER A 184 -15.21 -5.84 -8.79
N THR A 185 -15.62 -6.80 -9.60
CA THR A 185 -16.65 -6.58 -10.62
C THR A 185 -18.04 -6.41 -10.00
N PRO A 186 -19.01 -5.84 -10.72
CA PRO A 186 -20.39 -5.72 -10.24
C PRO A 186 -20.99 -7.07 -9.78
N GLU A 187 -20.84 -8.15 -10.54
CA GLU A 187 -21.36 -9.46 -10.13
C GLU A 187 -20.58 -10.07 -8.95
N MET A 188 -19.27 -9.85 -8.85
CA MET A 188 -18.49 -10.25 -7.68
C MET A 188 -18.99 -9.56 -6.42
N PHE A 189 -19.24 -8.25 -6.51
CA PHE A 189 -19.71 -7.45 -5.39
C PHE A 189 -21.05 -8.00 -4.86
N LYS A 190 -22.02 -8.25 -5.75
CA LYS A 190 -23.33 -8.83 -5.40
C LYS A 190 -23.22 -10.19 -4.71
N LYS A 191 -22.23 -11.00 -5.08
CA LYS A 191 -22.03 -12.36 -4.57
C LYS A 191 -21.06 -12.44 -3.38
N ASN A 192 -20.61 -11.30 -2.84
CA ASN A 192 -19.61 -11.22 -1.77
C ASN A 192 -18.28 -11.93 -2.12
N LEU A 193 -17.82 -11.78 -3.36
CA LEU A 193 -16.58 -12.39 -3.86
C LEU A 193 -15.45 -11.35 -3.92
N ILE A 194 -14.22 -11.82 -3.72
CA ILE A 194 -12.97 -11.08 -3.92
C ILE A 194 -11.97 -11.89 -4.70
N TRP A 195 -11.07 -11.18 -5.37
CA TRP A 195 -9.84 -11.75 -5.87
C TRP A 195 -8.80 -11.83 -4.76
N VAL A 196 -8.20 -12.99 -4.59
CA VAL A 196 -7.00 -13.18 -3.75
C VAL A 196 -5.88 -13.73 -4.61
N VAL A 197 -4.69 -13.15 -4.47
CA VAL A 197 -3.48 -13.64 -5.14
C VAL A 197 -3.00 -14.89 -4.42
N THR A 198 -2.69 -15.96 -5.16
CA THR A 198 -2.17 -17.22 -4.60
C THR A 198 -0.72 -17.45 -4.95
N ARG A 199 -0.28 -16.95 -6.11
CA ARG A 199 1.10 -17.06 -6.60
C ARG A 199 1.53 -15.78 -7.28
N MET A 200 2.77 -15.37 -7.09
CA MET A 200 3.42 -14.27 -7.80
C MET A 200 4.82 -14.72 -8.23
N GLN A 201 5.18 -14.45 -9.48
CA GLN A 201 6.53 -14.63 -10.03
C GLN A 201 6.98 -13.31 -10.63
N VAL A 202 8.19 -12.88 -10.30
CA VAL A 202 8.80 -11.65 -10.81
C VAL A 202 10.22 -11.97 -11.23
N VAL A 203 10.58 -11.59 -12.45
CA VAL A 203 11.95 -11.68 -12.96
C VAL A 203 12.38 -10.27 -13.35
N VAL A 204 13.45 -9.79 -12.71
CA VAL A 204 14.00 -8.46 -12.92
C VAL A 204 15.34 -8.61 -13.64
N ASP A 205 15.34 -8.23 -14.92
CA ASP A 205 16.54 -8.21 -15.75
C ASP A 205 17.39 -6.97 -15.40
N LYS A 206 16.73 -5.83 -15.15
CA LYS A 206 17.38 -4.57 -14.76
C LYS A 206 16.43 -3.68 -13.96
N TYR A 207 16.93 -3.09 -12.88
CA TYR A 207 16.18 -2.10 -12.12
C TYR A 207 16.34 -0.71 -12.74
N PRO A 208 15.24 0.06 -12.93
CA PRO A 208 15.33 1.45 -13.36
C PRO A 208 15.89 2.32 -12.23
N THR A 209 16.38 3.49 -12.59
CA THR A 209 16.99 4.48 -11.67
C THR A 209 16.17 5.77 -11.63
N TRP A 210 16.52 6.68 -10.72
CA TRP A 210 15.79 7.92 -10.56
C TRP A 210 15.78 8.76 -11.86
N GLY A 211 14.60 9.23 -12.26
CA GLY A 211 14.40 10.00 -13.49
C GLY A 211 14.09 9.14 -14.72
N ASP A 212 14.33 7.84 -14.67
CA ASP A 212 13.92 6.93 -15.74
C ASP A 212 12.39 6.89 -15.85
N VAL A 213 11.89 6.66 -17.06
CA VAL A 213 10.46 6.46 -17.32
C VAL A 213 10.26 5.03 -17.80
N VAL A 214 9.41 4.30 -17.11
CA VAL A 214 9.07 2.91 -17.45
C VAL A 214 7.63 2.83 -17.98
N GLU A 215 7.45 2.03 -19.03
CA GLU A 215 6.14 1.66 -19.58
C GLU A 215 5.76 0.29 -19.02
N VAL A 216 4.62 0.21 -18.35
CA VAL A 216 4.09 -1.02 -17.75
C VAL A 216 2.87 -1.46 -18.53
N ASP A 217 3.00 -2.61 -19.20
CA ASP A 217 1.89 -3.32 -19.82
C ASP A 217 1.36 -4.40 -18.87
N THR A 218 0.05 -4.54 -18.76
CA THR A 218 -0.61 -5.63 -18.03
C THR A 218 -1.84 -6.15 -18.75
N TRP A 219 -2.04 -7.46 -18.70
CA TRP A 219 -3.21 -8.13 -19.25
C TRP A 219 -3.59 -9.32 -18.40
N VAL A 220 -4.78 -9.84 -18.66
CA VAL A 220 -5.32 -11.01 -17.96
C VAL A 220 -5.54 -12.15 -18.94
N SER A 221 -5.39 -13.37 -18.46
CA SER A 221 -5.60 -14.59 -19.21
C SER A 221 -6.24 -15.64 -18.31
N GLN A 222 -6.87 -16.64 -18.91
CA GLN A 222 -7.42 -17.75 -18.14
C GLN A 222 -6.29 -18.57 -17.47
N SER A 223 -6.52 -18.99 -16.22
CA SER A 223 -5.64 -19.93 -15.50
C SER A 223 -6.45 -21.13 -15.00
N GLY A 224 -6.38 -22.24 -15.74
CA GLY A 224 -7.18 -23.43 -15.46
C GLY A 224 -8.69 -23.12 -15.44
N LYS A 225 -9.45 -23.84 -14.60
CA LYS A 225 -10.92 -23.71 -14.55
C LYS A 225 -11.42 -22.53 -13.70
N ASN A 226 -10.72 -22.23 -12.60
CA ASN A 226 -11.19 -21.30 -11.56
C ASN A 226 -10.19 -20.19 -11.22
N GLY A 227 -9.11 -20.07 -11.99
CA GLY A 227 -8.10 -19.05 -11.78
C GLY A 227 -8.07 -18.04 -12.92
N MET A 228 -7.54 -16.87 -12.61
CA MET A 228 -7.15 -15.84 -13.56
C MET A 228 -5.65 -15.61 -13.43
N ARG A 229 -4.94 -15.65 -14.56
CA ARG A 229 -3.55 -15.22 -14.63
C ARG A 229 -3.53 -13.74 -14.97
N ARG A 230 -2.66 -12.98 -14.33
CA ARG A 230 -2.33 -11.61 -14.74
C ARG A 230 -0.84 -11.54 -14.99
N ASP A 231 -0.49 -11.02 -16.15
CA ASP A 231 0.88 -10.88 -16.61
C ASP A 231 1.24 -9.40 -16.70
N TRP A 232 2.53 -9.11 -16.57
CA TRP A 232 3.09 -7.78 -16.76
C TRP A 232 4.39 -7.82 -17.53
N LEU A 233 4.60 -6.76 -18.32
CA LEU A 233 5.84 -6.46 -18.99
C LEU A 233 6.21 -5.01 -18.71
N VAL A 234 7.37 -4.79 -18.07
CA VAL A 234 7.90 -3.46 -17.77
C VAL A 234 9.06 -3.18 -18.72
N ARG A 235 8.96 -2.09 -19.48
CA ARG A 235 9.99 -1.66 -20.43
C ARG A 235 10.51 -0.26 -20.11
N ASP A 236 11.76 -0.02 -20.45
CA ASP A 236 12.31 1.33 -20.48
C ASP A 236 11.71 2.12 -21.66
N CYS A 237 11.17 3.31 -21.40
CA CYS A 237 10.53 4.12 -22.45
C CYS A 237 11.52 4.67 -23.49
N ASN A 238 12.79 4.83 -23.13
CA ASN A 238 13.82 5.40 -24.00
C ASN A 238 14.45 4.32 -24.88
N THR A 239 14.75 3.15 -24.32
CA THR A 239 15.46 2.07 -25.03
C THR A 239 14.52 0.99 -25.58
N GLY A 240 13.31 0.86 -25.04
CA GLY A 240 12.40 -0.25 -25.32
C GLY A 240 12.83 -1.60 -24.71
N GLU A 241 13.94 -1.63 -23.95
CA GLU A 241 14.46 -2.82 -23.30
C GLU A 241 13.47 -3.34 -22.24
N THR A 242 13.30 -4.66 -22.16
CA THR A 242 12.51 -5.27 -21.08
C THR A 242 13.32 -5.26 -19.79
N LEU A 243 12.78 -4.58 -18.78
CA LEU A 243 13.39 -4.43 -17.46
C LEU A 243 12.89 -5.49 -16.48
N THR A 244 11.59 -5.79 -16.54
CA THR A 244 10.95 -6.73 -15.62
C THR A 244 9.81 -7.46 -16.32
N ARG A 245 9.69 -8.74 -16.02
CA ARG A 245 8.51 -9.57 -16.34
C ARG A 245 7.89 -10.01 -15.03
N ALA A 246 6.58 -10.12 -15.00
CA ALA A 246 5.89 -10.66 -13.84
C ALA A 246 4.63 -11.44 -14.23
N SER A 247 4.27 -12.44 -13.44
CA SER A 247 3.06 -13.22 -13.60
C SER A 247 2.46 -13.55 -12.24
N SER A 248 1.14 -13.51 -12.14
CA SER A 248 0.40 -13.82 -10.92
C SER A 248 -0.80 -14.68 -11.19
N VAL A 249 -1.17 -15.50 -10.20
CA VAL A 249 -2.38 -16.32 -10.22
C VAL A 249 -3.34 -15.84 -9.15
N TRP A 250 -4.58 -15.60 -9.57
CA TRP A 250 -5.67 -15.11 -8.73
C TRP A 250 -6.80 -16.11 -8.71
N VAL A 251 -7.41 -16.27 -7.55
CA VAL A 251 -8.60 -17.11 -7.35
C VAL A 251 -9.66 -16.31 -6.61
N MET A 252 -10.91 -16.74 -6.76
CA MET A 252 -12.02 -16.12 -6.03
C MET A 252 -12.14 -16.69 -4.62
N MET A 253 -12.40 -15.80 -3.67
CA MET A 253 -12.76 -16.16 -2.29
C MET A 253 -14.05 -15.45 -1.91
N ASN A 254 -14.90 -16.13 -1.16
CA ASN A 254 -16.07 -15.51 -0.55
C ASN A 254 -15.67 -14.75 0.72
N LYS A 255 -15.98 -13.45 0.78
CA LYS A 255 -15.62 -12.52 1.87
C LYS A 255 -16.12 -12.99 3.24
N LEU A 256 -17.33 -13.54 3.30
CA LEU A 256 -18.01 -13.89 4.56
C LEU A 256 -17.53 -15.24 5.10
N THR A 257 -17.50 -16.24 4.23
CA THR A 257 -17.14 -17.62 4.62
C THR A 257 -15.64 -17.88 4.63
N ARG A 258 -14.85 -16.98 4.00
CA ARG A 258 -13.40 -17.11 3.81
C ARG A 258 -12.98 -18.40 3.10
N ARG A 259 -13.89 -18.94 2.26
CA ARG A 259 -13.66 -20.13 1.44
C ARG A 259 -13.41 -19.77 -0.02
N LEU A 260 -12.55 -20.53 -0.67
CA LEU A 260 -12.35 -20.43 -2.11
C LEU A 260 -13.65 -20.76 -2.85
N SER A 261 -13.93 -19.98 -3.89
CA SER A 261 -15.10 -20.14 -4.75
C SER A 261 -14.67 -20.44 -6.18
N LYS A 262 -15.48 -21.21 -6.89
CA LYS A 262 -15.41 -21.23 -8.36
C LYS A 262 -15.81 -19.86 -8.90
N ILE A 263 -15.39 -19.56 -10.13
CA ILE A 263 -15.81 -18.38 -10.88
C ILE A 263 -17.28 -18.59 -11.30
N PRO A 264 -18.26 -17.83 -10.78
CA PRO A 264 -19.64 -17.90 -11.25
C PRO A 264 -19.73 -17.50 -12.71
N GLU A 265 -20.72 -18.04 -13.43
CA GLU A 265 -20.88 -17.79 -14.86
C GLU A 265 -21.10 -16.30 -15.17
N GLU A 266 -21.82 -15.59 -14.30
CA GLU A 266 -22.08 -14.17 -14.50
C GLU A 266 -20.80 -13.33 -14.36
N VAL A 267 -19.92 -13.73 -13.44
CA VAL A 267 -18.60 -13.06 -13.31
C VAL A 267 -17.69 -13.45 -14.46
N ARG A 268 -17.76 -14.71 -14.94
CA ARG A 268 -17.00 -15.15 -16.12
C ARG A 268 -17.36 -14.31 -17.34
N ALA A 269 -18.65 -14.09 -17.57
CA ALA A 269 -19.15 -13.27 -18.68
C ALA A 269 -18.64 -11.81 -18.63
N GLU A 270 -18.38 -11.26 -17.43
CA GLU A 270 -17.79 -9.92 -17.28
C GLU A 270 -16.30 -9.88 -17.63
N ILE A 271 -15.52 -10.91 -17.28
CA ILE A 271 -14.05 -10.89 -17.38
C ILE A 271 -13.48 -11.55 -18.63
N GLU A 272 -14.17 -12.56 -19.17
CA GLU A 272 -13.71 -13.35 -20.32
C GLU A 272 -13.47 -12.51 -21.59
N PRO A 273 -14.25 -11.46 -21.90
CA PRO A 273 -13.96 -10.58 -23.04
C PRO A 273 -12.59 -9.88 -22.97
N TYR A 274 -12.01 -9.76 -21.78
CA TYR A 274 -10.69 -9.13 -21.57
C TYR A 274 -9.55 -10.14 -21.55
N PHE A 275 -9.84 -11.44 -21.68
CA PHE A 275 -8.81 -12.47 -21.67
C PHE A 275 -8.01 -12.45 -22.97
N VAL A 276 -6.70 -12.28 -22.81
CA VAL A 276 -5.74 -12.46 -23.89
C VAL A 276 -5.37 -13.93 -23.96
N ASN A 277 -5.51 -14.53 -25.14
CA ASN A 277 -4.99 -15.86 -25.42
C ASN A 277 -3.48 -15.77 -25.74
N SER A 278 -2.67 -15.63 -24.69
CA SER A 278 -1.21 -15.63 -24.79
C SER A 278 -0.59 -16.70 -23.92
N ASP A 279 0.59 -17.15 -24.31
CA ASP A 279 1.46 -17.90 -23.42
C ASP A 279 1.86 -17.04 -22.21
N PRO A 280 2.16 -17.67 -21.06
CA PRO A 280 2.68 -16.96 -19.90
C PRO A 280 3.96 -16.18 -20.23
N VAL A 281 4.06 -14.93 -19.74
CA VAL A 281 5.26 -14.09 -19.95
C VAL A 281 6.50 -14.62 -19.22
N ILE A 282 6.29 -15.44 -18.18
CA ILE A 282 7.31 -16.18 -17.47
C ILE A 282 6.92 -17.66 -17.50
N ALA A 283 7.88 -18.52 -17.83
CA ALA A 283 7.70 -19.96 -17.71
C ALA A 283 7.42 -20.33 -16.25
N GLU A 284 6.39 -21.14 -16.00
CA GLU A 284 6.01 -21.49 -14.64
C GLU A 284 7.15 -22.20 -13.92
N ASP A 285 7.63 -21.58 -12.84
CA ASP A 285 8.59 -22.21 -11.98
C ASP A 285 7.94 -23.32 -11.14
N SER A 286 8.05 -24.57 -11.61
CA SER A 286 7.42 -25.74 -10.98
C SER A 286 8.17 -26.26 -9.75
N ARG A 287 9.31 -25.64 -9.38
CA ARG A 287 10.08 -26.04 -8.19
C ARG A 287 9.26 -25.75 -6.93
N LYS A 288 9.06 -26.79 -6.12
CA LYS A 288 8.30 -26.71 -4.87
C LYS A 288 8.97 -25.75 -3.88
N LEU A 289 8.19 -24.83 -3.31
CA LEU A 289 8.64 -23.99 -2.20
C LEU A 289 8.66 -24.80 -0.89
N THR A 290 9.86 -25.06 -0.38
CA THR A 290 10.08 -25.85 0.82
C THR A 290 9.56 -25.10 2.05
N LYS A 291 8.92 -25.83 2.96
CA LYS A 291 8.51 -25.25 4.25
C LYS A 291 9.75 -25.13 5.12
N LEU A 292 10.07 -23.91 5.56
CA LEU A 292 11.08 -23.68 6.58
C LEU A 292 10.49 -23.81 7.98
N ASP A 293 11.35 -24.14 8.93
CA ASP A 293 11.15 -24.04 10.36
C ASP A 293 12.39 -23.45 11.05
N ASP A 294 12.31 -23.26 12.37
CA ASP A 294 13.38 -22.67 13.19
C ASP A 294 14.70 -23.46 13.19
N LYS A 295 14.68 -24.73 12.77
CA LYS A 295 15.87 -25.59 12.70
C LYS A 295 16.53 -25.52 11.33
N THR A 296 15.74 -25.26 10.29
CA THR A 296 16.20 -25.19 8.89
C THR A 296 16.51 -23.76 8.42
N ALA A 297 16.05 -22.74 9.15
CA ALA A 297 16.29 -21.35 8.81
C ALA A 297 17.65 -20.89 9.34
N ASP A 298 18.43 -20.25 8.49
CA ASP A 298 19.70 -19.64 8.87
C ASP A 298 19.50 -18.30 9.58
N TYR A 299 18.42 -17.59 9.23
CA TYR A 299 18.09 -16.27 9.76
C TYR A 299 16.62 -16.18 10.11
N VAL A 300 16.34 -15.61 11.28
CA VAL A 300 14.97 -15.40 11.78
C VAL A 300 14.82 -13.99 12.30
N ARG A 301 13.73 -13.33 11.92
CA ARG A 301 13.30 -12.02 12.41
C ARG A 301 11.88 -12.11 12.94
N SER A 302 11.70 -11.89 14.23
CA SER A 302 10.38 -11.91 14.90
C SER A 302 9.90 -10.51 15.27
N GLY A 303 8.61 -10.41 15.63
CA GLY A 303 7.99 -9.15 16.08
C GLY A 303 7.62 -8.19 14.95
N LEU A 304 7.50 -8.70 13.71
CA LEU A 304 7.04 -7.90 12.59
C LEU A 304 5.54 -7.63 12.76
N THR A 305 5.17 -6.35 12.83
CA THR A 305 3.79 -5.93 13.05
C THR A 305 3.37 -4.91 11.99
N PRO A 306 2.13 -4.99 11.48
CA PRO A 306 1.60 -4.00 10.55
C PRO A 306 1.48 -2.63 11.21
N ARG A 307 1.88 -1.60 10.47
CA ARG A 307 1.53 -0.22 10.78
C ARG A 307 0.20 0.13 10.16
N TRP A 308 -0.39 1.23 10.60
CA TRP A 308 -1.64 1.75 10.02
C TRP A 308 -1.51 1.98 8.50
N SER A 309 -0.36 2.47 8.05
CA SER A 309 -0.05 2.71 6.63
C SER A 309 0.13 1.44 5.79
N ASP A 310 0.26 0.28 6.44
CA ASP A 310 0.46 -1.00 5.75
C ASP A 310 -0.87 -1.68 5.42
N LEU A 311 -1.98 -1.16 5.96
CA LEU A 311 -3.33 -1.65 5.69
C LEU A 311 -3.89 -1.02 4.42
N ASP A 312 -4.57 -1.86 3.63
CA ASP A 312 -5.31 -1.43 2.45
C ASP A 312 -6.74 -0.97 2.80
N VAL A 313 -7.50 -0.58 1.78
CA VAL A 313 -8.90 -0.15 1.92
C VAL A 313 -9.83 -1.24 2.48
N ASN A 314 -9.40 -2.51 2.46
CA ASN A 314 -10.14 -3.64 3.00
C ASN A 314 -9.72 -3.98 4.43
N GLN A 315 -8.85 -3.17 5.05
CA GLN A 315 -8.26 -3.40 6.38
C GLN A 315 -7.40 -4.67 6.47
N HIS A 316 -6.91 -5.18 5.34
CA HIS A 316 -5.89 -6.22 5.31
C HIS A 316 -4.53 -5.60 5.05
N VAL A 317 -3.47 -6.32 5.40
CA VAL A 317 -2.13 -5.92 5.01
C VAL A 317 -2.02 -5.95 3.48
N ASN A 318 -1.54 -4.84 2.90
CA ASN A 318 -1.30 -4.71 1.46
C ASN A 318 -0.28 -5.76 0.99
N ASN A 319 -0.55 -6.39 -0.15
CA ASN A 319 0.28 -7.47 -0.69
C ASN A 319 1.77 -7.09 -0.83
N VAL A 320 2.07 -5.84 -1.20
CA VAL A 320 3.45 -5.35 -1.34
C VAL A 320 4.20 -5.37 -0.01
N LYS A 321 3.51 -5.26 1.14
CA LYS A 321 4.15 -5.26 2.46
C LYS A 321 4.64 -6.64 2.90
N TYR A 322 4.02 -7.71 2.43
CA TYR A 322 4.59 -9.05 2.65
C TYR A 322 5.97 -9.20 2.00
N ILE A 323 6.26 -8.47 0.92
CA ILE A 323 7.54 -8.52 0.20
C ILE A 323 8.64 -7.86 1.01
N GLY A 324 8.35 -6.71 1.63
CA GLY A 324 9.29 -6.11 2.58
C GLY A 324 9.56 -7.04 3.76
N TRP A 325 8.50 -7.60 4.36
CA TRP A 325 8.65 -8.47 5.53
C TRP A 325 9.37 -9.78 5.25
N ILE A 326 9.11 -10.44 4.13
CA ILE A 326 9.76 -11.72 3.79
C ILE A 326 11.26 -11.55 3.51
N LEU A 327 11.68 -10.33 3.14
CA LEU A 327 13.08 -9.97 2.92
C LEU A 327 13.77 -9.42 4.18
N GLU A 328 13.05 -9.12 5.26
CA GLU A 328 13.62 -8.53 6.48
C GLU A 328 14.59 -9.48 7.20
N SER A 329 14.40 -10.80 7.08
CA SER A 329 15.35 -11.80 7.58
C SER A 329 16.48 -12.11 6.59
N ALA A 330 16.50 -11.52 5.39
CA ALA A 330 17.58 -11.73 4.44
C ALA A 330 18.89 -11.06 4.92
N PRO A 331 20.06 -11.68 4.70
CA PRO A 331 21.33 -11.14 5.21
C PRO A 331 21.67 -9.77 4.60
N VAL A 332 21.97 -8.78 5.43
CA VAL A 332 22.24 -7.40 4.98
C VAL A 332 23.40 -7.34 3.98
N GLY A 333 24.48 -8.09 4.21
CA GLY A 333 25.62 -8.13 3.29
C GLY A 333 25.28 -8.63 1.88
N MET A 334 24.24 -9.47 1.76
CA MET A 334 23.68 -9.91 0.48
C MET A 334 22.90 -8.77 -0.19
N MET A 335 22.02 -8.10 0.56
CA MET A 335 21.22 -6.97 0.07
C MET A 335 22.09 -5.81 -0.45
N GLU A 336 23.22 -5.57 0.20
CA GLU A 336 24.17 -4.51 -0.20
C GLU A 336 24.90 -4.83 -1.50
N ARG A 337 25.33 -6.09 -1.69
CA ARG A 337 26.27 -6.50 -2.76
C ARG A 337 25.61 -7.21 -3.93
N GLN A 338 24.42 -7.73 -3.78
CA GLN A 338 23.70 -8.49 -4.80
C GLN A 338 22.38 -7.82 -5.18
N LYS A 339 21.89 -8.09 -6.39
CA LYS A 339 20.58 -7.66 -6.87
C LYS A 339 19.64 -8.86 -6.93
N LEU A 340 18.40 -8.64 -6.50
CA LEU A 340 17.32 -9.62 -6.64
C LEU A 340 16.96 -9.75 -8.13
N LYS A 341 17.23 -10.93 -8.70
CA LYS A 341 17.00 -11.28 -10.11
C LYS A 341 15.64 -11.95 -10.32
N SER A 342 15.24 -12.80 -9.39
CA SER A 342 13.97 -13.52 -9.46
C SER A 342 13.34 -13.67 -8.09
N MET A 343 12.01 -13.61 -8.02
CA MET A 343 11.24 -13.84 -6.82
C MET A 343 9.98 -14.63 -7.16
N THR A 344 9.75 -15.72 -6.43
CA THR A 344 8.52 -16.51 -6.48
C THR A 344 7.88 -16.53 -5.11
N LEU A 345 6.60 -16.19 -5.01
CA LEU A 345 5.83 -16.15 -3.77
C LEU A 345 4.57 -17.00 -3.88
N GLU A 346 4.26 -17.74 -2.82
CA GLU A 346 2.99 -18.45 -2.63
C GLU A 346 2.28 -17.92 -1.37
N TYR A 347 1.11 -17.33 -1.56
CA TYR A 347 0.30 -16.77 -0.49
C TYR A 347 -0.69 -17.82 0.03
N ARG A 348 -0.81 -17.91 1.35
CA ARG A 348 -1.66 -18.89 2.03
C ARG A 348 -2.69 -18.28 2.96
N ARG A 349 -2.38 -17.11 3.52
CA ARG A 349 -3.23 -16.45 4.52
C ARG A 349 -3.06 -14.94 4.44
N GLU A 350 -4.15 -14.22 4.74
CA GLU A 350 -4.15 -12.77 4.92
C GLU A 350 -3.85 -12.41 6.38
N CYS A 351 -3.17 -11.29 6.59
CA CYS A 351 -2.93 -10.70 7.90
C CYS A 351 -3.79 -9.45 8.10
N GLY A 352 -4.21 -9.25 9.35
CA GLY A 352 -4.90 -8.05 9.81
C GLY A 352 -4.00 -7.19 10.69
N ARG A 353 -4.56 -6.09 11.20
CA ARG A 353 -3.86 -5.09 12.02
C ARG A 353 -3.09 -5.67 13.22
N ASP A 354 -3.68 -6.63 13.92
CA ASP A 354 -3.13 -7.15 15.17
C ASP A 354 -2.24 -8.39 14.96
N SER A 355 -1.89 -8.69 13.70
CA SER A 355 -1.03 -9.81 13.37
C SER A 355 0.41 -9.53 13.81
N VAL A 356 1.04 -10.51 14.44
CA VAL A 356 2.48 -10.51 14.72
C VAL A 356 3.12 -11.62 13.93
N LEU A 357 4.16 -11.29 13.16
CA LEU A 357 4.78 -12.17 12.20
C LEU A 357 6.26 -12.44 12.51
N GLN A 358 6.72 -13.56 11.98
CA GLN A 358 8.11 -13.97 11.94
C GLN A 358 8.51 -14.23 10.48
N SER A 359 9.62 -13.62 10.06
CA SER A 359 10.28 -13.88 8.78
C SER A 359 11.45 -14.83 9.00
N LEU A 360 11.52 -15.88 8.19
CA LEU A 360 12.57 -16.89 8.20
C LEU A 360 13.21 -16.95 6.81
N THR A 361 14.54 -16.98 6.76
CA THR A 361 15.32 -17.14 5.53
C THR A 361 16.32 -18.28 5.69
N ALA A 362 16.39 -19.15 4.69
CA ALA A 362 17.45 -20.15 4.53
C ALA A 362 18.19 -19.90 3.21
N VAL A 363 19.52 -19.88 3.24
CA VAL A 363 20.37 -19.62 2.09
C VAL A 363 20.83 -20.95 1.49
N SER A 364 20.74 -21.07 0.17
CA SER A 364 21.23 -22.22 -0.58
C SER A 364 22.30 -21.80 -1.58
N GLY A 365 23.29 -22.66 -1.79
CA GLY A 365 24.31 -22.47 -2.84
C GLY A 365 25.62 -21.82 -2.40
N CYS A 366 25.75 -21.33 -1.16
CA CYS A 366 27.06 -21.00 -0.57
C CYS A 366 27.05 -21.09 0.96
N ASP A 367 28.22 -21.27 1.56
CA ASP A 367 28.37 -21.16 3.02
C ASP A 367 28.00 -19.75 3.49
N VAL A 368 27.38 -19.66 4.68
CA VAL A 368 26.96 -18.39 5.31
C VAL A 368 28.10 -17.34 5.35
N GLY A 369 29.35 -17.79 5.52
CA GLY A 369 30.54 -16.93 5.54
C GLY A 369 30.98 -16.38 4.16
N SER A 370 30.47 -16.94 3.06
CA SER A 370 30.88 -16.64 1.69
C SER A 370 29.80 -15.98 0.83
N LEU A 371 28.64 -15.60 1.42
CA LEU A 371 27.53 -14.95 0.70
C LEU A 371 27.95 -13.70 -0.05
N ALA A 372 28.90 -12.93 0.49
CA ALA A 372 29.36 -11.69 -0.12
C ALA A 372 30.16 -11.89 -1.41
N THR A 373 30.67 -13.10 -1.66
CA THR A 373 31.56 -13.43 -2.79
C THR A 373 30.96 -14.46 -3.76
N ALA A 374 29.80 -15.02 -3.43
CA ALA A 374 29.11 -15.98 -4.29
C ALA A 374 28.50 -15.27 -5.52
N GLY A 375 28.65 -15.89 -6.70
CA GLY A 375 28.18 -15.33 -7.97
C GLY A 375 26.65 -15.26 -8.07
N GLU A 376 25.99 -16.40 -7.83
CA GLU A 376 24.53 -16.51 -7.70
C GLU A 376 24.18 -17.15 -6.35
N VAL A 377 23.16 -16.61 -5.68
CA VAL A 377 22.67 -17.08 -4.38
C VAL A 377 21.17 -17.30 -4.47
N GLU A 378 20.70 -18.44 -3.95
CA GLU A 378 19.26 -18.70 -3.80
C GLU A 378 18.89 -18.62 -2.33
N CYS A 379 17.76 -17.99 -2.01
CA CYS A 379 17.18 -18.01 -0.67
C CYS A 379 15.78 -18.60 -0.71
N GLN A 380 15.49 -19.46 0.26
CA GLN A 380 14.13 -19.88 0.59
C GLN A 380 13.64 -19.03 1.74
N HIS A 381 12.35 -18.70 1.74
CA HIS A 381 11.75 -17.83 2.73
C HIS A 381 10.41 -18.35 3.24
N LEU A 382 10.12 -18.06 4.51
CA LEU A 382 8.81 -18.26 5.10
C LEU A 382 8.45 -17.06 5.96
N LEU A 383 7.28 -16.49 5.69
CA LEU A 383 6.60 -15.57 6.58
C LEU A 383 5.46 -16.31 7.26
N ARG A 384 5.46 -16.34 8.60
CA ARG A 384 4.46 -17.02 9.41
C ARG A 384 3.98 -16.12 10.55
N LEU A 385 2.77 -16.40 11.06
CA LEU A 385 2.29 -15.83 12.30
C LEU A 385 3.05 -16.44 13.49
N GLU A 386 3.07 -15.75 14.63
CA GLU A 386 3.68 -16.29 15.87
C GLU A 386 3.02 -17.58 16.37
N ASP A 387 1.77 -17.85 15.99
CA ASP A 387 1.07 -19.12 16.25
C ASP A 387 1.56 -20.28 15.35
N GLY A 388 2.52 -20.01 14.45
CA GLY A 388 3.12 -20.97 13.52
C GLY A 388 2.36 -21.13 12.20
N ALA A 389 1.24 -20.44 12.01
CA ALA A 389 0.49 -20.53 10.77
C ALA A 389 1.19 -19.80 9.62
N GLU A 390 1.25 -20.46 8.46
CA GLU A 390 1.95 -19.94 7.29
C GLU A 390 1.16 -18.83 6.61
N VAL A 391 1.85 -17.73 6.29
CA VAL A 391 1.29 -16.58 5.58
C VAL A 391 1.77 -16.57 4.14
N VAL A 392 3.09 -16.54 3.92
CA VAL A 392 3.71 -16.52 2.59
C VAL A 392 4.93 -17.42 2.58
N ARG A 393 5.10 -18.22 1.53
CA ARG A 393 6.38 -18.87 1.21
C ARG A 393 7.03 -18.16 0.04
N GLY A 394 8.34 -18.07 0.04
CA GLY A 394 9.08 -17.40 -1.01
C GLY A 394 10.32 -18.15 -1.44
N ARG A 395 10.74 -17.95 -2.68
CA ARG A 395 12.11 -18.16 -3.14
C ARG A 395 12.59 -16.89 -3.81
N THR A 396 13.84 -16.54 -3.57
CA THR A 396 14.53 -15.47 -4.29
C THR A 396 15.86 -15.94 -4.85
N GLU A 397 16.23 -15.39 -6.01
CA GLU A 397 17.52 -15.61 -6.65
C GLU A 397 18.23 -14.27 -6.81
N TRP A 398 19.51 -14.26 -6.47
CA TRP A 398 20.32 -13.05 -6.39
C TRP A 398 21.57 -13.21 -7.24
N SER A 399 21.99 -12.11 -7.85
CA SER A 399 23.23 -12.05 -8.63
C SER A 399 24.09 -10.88 -8.16
N SER A 400 25.41 -11.03 -8.24
CA SER A 400 26.36 -9.97 -7.88
C SER A 400 26.08 -8.64 -8.61
N LYS A 401 26.16 -7.51 -7.87
CA LYS A 401 26.13 -6.18 -8.47
C LYS A 401 27.41 -5.99 -9.28
N PRO A 402 27.34 -5.42 -10.50
CA PRO A 402 28.55 -4.95 -11.17
C PRO A 402 29.26 -3.94 -10.26
N SER A 403 30.58 -4.08 -10.12
CA SER A 403 31.37 -3.16 -9.31
C SER A 403 31.18 -1.73 -9.81
N VAL A 404 30.69 -0.85 -8.95
CA VAL A 404 30.70 0.58 -9.24
C VAL A 404 32.16 0.99 -9.22
N THR A 405 32.76 1.19 -10.39
CA THR A 405 34.09 1.79 -10.50
C THR A 405 34.00 3.15 -9.81
N SER A 406 34.64 3.27 -8.65
CA SER A 406 34.78 4.54 -7.97
C SER A 406 35.47 5.49 -8.94
N TRP A 407 34.76 6.52 -9.39
CA TRP A 407 35.33 7.56 -10.21
C TRP A 407 36.57 8.09 -9.52
N GLY A 408 37.70 8.04 -10.24
CA GLY A 408 38.98 8.53 -9.76
C GLY A 408 38.81 9.93 -9.22
N THR A 409 39.16 10.13 -7.96
CA THR A 409 39.61 11.43 -7.47
C THR A 409 40.76 11.86 -8.36
N THR A 410 40.49 12.68 -9.36
CA THR A 410 41.50 13.53 -9.98
C THR A 410 41.89 14.57 -8.94
N THR A 411 42.72 14.15 -7.98
CA THR A 411 43.55 15.07 -7.22
C THR A 411 44.62 15.60 -8.15
N THR A 412 44.43 16.82 -8.62
CA THR A 412 45.54 17.72 -8.95
C THR A 412 45.26 19.06 -8.27
N THR A 413 45.72 19.13 -7.01
CA THR A 413 46.12 20.35 -6.29
C THR A 413 47.37 20.99 -6.92
N PRO A 414 47.71 22.24 -6.56
CA PRO A 414 46.96 23.49 -6.58
C PRO A 414 47.31 24.38 -7.79
#